data_AF-A0A4Y7S2X0-F1
#
_entry.id   AF-A0A4Y7S2X0-F1
#
_cell.length_a   1.000
_cell.length_b   1.000
_cell.length_c   1.000
_cell.angle_alpha   90.00
_cell.angle_beta   90.00
_cell.angle_gamma   90.00
#
_symmetry.space_group_name_H-M   'P 1'
#
loop_
_entity.id
_entity.type
_entity.pdbx_description
1 polymer ?
#
loop_
_entity_poly.entity_id
_entity_poly.type
_entity_poly.pdbx_seq_one_letter_code
_entity_poly.pdbx_strand_id
1 'polypeptide(L)' 'MPGAQTIQQCIQTCQQTAAQLRNMANTETDPMAKNKLIEGAHHLDLCITECQYSLQQIQGGMA' A
#
# COMPACT_ATOMS: atom_id res chain seq x y z
N MET A 1 -5.31 1.06 -20.76
CA MET A 1 -5.31 -0.43 -20.71
C MET A 1 -5.91 -0.88 -19.38
N PRO A 2 -6.67 -1.99 -19.35
CA PRO A 2 -7.31 -2.51 -18.12
C PRO A 2 -6.32 -2.69 -16.96
N GLY A 3 -5.07 -3.06 -17.24
CA GLY A 3 -4.03 -3.22 -16.21
C GLY A 3 -3.67 -1.94 -15.45
N ALA A 4 -3.69 -0.77 -16.09
CA ALA A 4 -3.37 0.51 -15.43
C ALA A 4 -4.45 0.91 -14.40
N GLN A 5 -5.72 0.66 -14.72
CA GLN A 5 -6.83 0.91 -13.80
C GLN A 5 -6.78 -0.05 -12.61
N THR A 6 -6.47 -1.33 -12.85
CA THR A 6 -6.30 -2.33 -11.77
C THR A 6 -5.16 -1.95 -10.82
N ILE A 7 -4.02 -1.51 -11.34
CA ILE A 7 -2.88 -1.06 -10.51
C ILE A 7 -3.26 0.18 -9.69
N GLN A 8 -3.99 1.12 -10.28
CA GLN A 8 -4.44 2.31 -9.57
C GLN A 8 -5.43 1.99 -8.44
N GLN A 9 -6.33 1.03 -8.66
CA GLN A 9 -7.21 0.51 -7.60
C GLN A 9 -6.41 -0.19 -6.50
N CYS A 10 -5.38 -0.96 -6.85
CA CYS A 10 -4.49 -1.60 -5.89
C CYS A 10 -3.83 -0.56 -4.97
N ILE A 11 -3.28 0.52 -5.54
CA ILE A 11 -2.66 1.63 -4.78
C ILE A 11 -3.66 2.20 -3.77
N GLN A 12 -4.89 2.51 -4.20
CA GLN A 12 -5.91 3.08 -3.31
C GLN A 12 -6.27 2.14 -2.17
N THR A 13 -6.45 0.84 -2.46
CA THR A 13 -6.74 -0.16 -1.44
C THR A 13 -5.57 -0.28 -0.45
N CYS A 14 -4.33 -0.35 -0.91
CA CYS A 14 -3.16 -0.40 -0.05
C CYS A 14 -3.05 0.84 0.84
N GLN A 15 -3.33 2.04 0.32
CA GLN A 15 -3.31 3.29 1.10
C GLN A 15 -4.33 3.26 2.24
N GLN A 16 -5.57 2.83 1.94
CA GLN A 16 -6.63 2.71 2.94
C GLN A 16 -6.28 1.68 4.01
N THR A 17 -5.84 0.49 3.62
CA THR A 17 -5.47 -0.58 4.54
C THR A 17 -4.27 -0.17 5.40
N ALA A 18 -3.25 0.48 4.84
CA ALA A 18 -2.09 0.94 5.60
C ALA A 18 -2.48 1.99 6.65
N ALA A 19 -3.42 2.89 6.34
CA ALA A 19 -3.96 3.84 7.31
C ALA A 19 -4.74 3.14 8.43
N GLN A 20 -5.55 2.14 8.08
CA GLN A 20 -6.29 1.33 9.07
C GLN A 20 -5.35 0.57 10.02
N LEU A 21 -4.31 -0.08 9.49
CA LEU A 21 -3.32 -0.79 10.31
C LEU A 21 -2.60 0.16 11.29
N ARG A 22 -2.22 1.36 10.85
CA ARG A 22 -1.63 2.38 11.73
C ARG A 22 -2.62 2.83 12.81
N ASN A 23 -3.90 3.02 12.47
CA ASN A 23 -4.92 3.38 13.45
C ASN A 23 -5.12 2.28 14.49
N MET A 24 -5.14 1.01 14.08
CA MET A 24 -5.18 -0.13 15.01
C MET A 24 -3.95 -0.16 15.91
N ALA A 25 -2.75 0.07 15.36
CA ALA A 25 -1.50 0.09 16.11
C ALA A 25 -1.46 1.20 17.18
N ASN A 26 -2.16 2.31 16.95
CA ASN A 26 -2.25 3.42 17.90
C ASN A 26 -3.09 3.09 19.13
N THR A 27 -4.05 2.17 19.00
CA THR A 27 -4.93 1.73 20.09
C THR A 27 -4.53 0.37 20.68
N GLU A 28 -3.55 -0.30 20.07
CA GLU A 28 -3.08 -1.62 20.52
C GLU A 28 -2.20 -1.52 21.77
N THR A 29 -2.49 -2.38 22.73
CA THR A 29 -1.79 -2.46 24.02
C THR A 29 -0.75 -3.56 24.05
N ASP A 30 -0.94 -4.64 23.28
CA ASP A 30 0.04 -5.70 23.13
C ASP A 30 1.21 -5.22 22.24
N PRO A 31 2.45 -5.17 22.75
CA PRO A 31 3.59 -4.65 21.99
C PRO A 31 3.90 -5.47 20.73
N MET A 32 3.66 -6.78 20.75
CA MET A 32 3.93 -7.64 19.61
C MET A 32 2.92 -7.40 18.48
N ALA A 33 1.63 -7.36 18.81
CA ALA A 33 0.55 -7.05 17.88
C ALA A 33 0.74 -5.64 17.28
N LYS A 34 1.09 -4.64 18.11
CA LYS A 34 1.41 -3.29 17.65
C LYS A 34 2.52 -3.29 16.61
N ASN A 35 3.63 -4.00 16.88
CA ASN A 35 4.74 -4.10 15.95
C ASN A 35 4.31 -4.77 14.63
N LYS A 36 3.48 -5.81 14.68
CA LYS A 36 2.96 -6.48 13.48
C LYS A 36 2.04 -5.61 12.64
N LEU A 37 1.20 -4.79 13.27
CA LEU A 37 0.36 -3.81 12.57
C LEU A 37 1.21 -2.75 11.86
N ILE A 38 2.26 -2.24 12.51
CA ILE A 38 3.18 -1.26 11.92
C ILE A 38 3.97 -1.89 10.77
N GLU A 39 4.50 -3.11 10.95
CA GLU A 39 5.22 -3.86 9.91
C GLU A 39 4.33 -4.11 8.68
N GLY A 40 3.07 -4.52 8.89
CA GLY A 40 2.09 -4.69 7.82
C GLY A 40 1.81 -3.39 7.06
N ALA A 41 1.65 -2.27 7.76
CA ALA A 41 1.47 -0.97 7.12
C ALA A 41 2.70 -0.55 6.29
N HIS A 42 3.91 -0.82 6.79
CA HIS A 42 5.15 -0.54 6.07
C HIS A 42 5.27 -1.35 4.77
N HIS A 43 4.90 -2.64 4.79
CA HIS A 43 4.90 -3.46 3.57
C HIS A 43 3.89 -2.97 2.53
N LEU A 44 2.76 -2.41 2.94
CA LEU A 44 1.82 -1.79 2.02
C LEU A 44 2.38 -0.50 1.39
N ASP A 45 3.17 0.29 2.12
CA ASP A 45 3.86 1.46 1.55
C ASP A 45 4.87 1.06 0.47
N LEU A 46 5.63 -0.03 0.70
CA LEU A 46 6.54 -0.59 -0.29
C LEU A 46 5.76 -1.08 -1.52
N CYS A 47 4.66 -1.79 -1.31
CA CYS A 47 3.78 -2.24 -2.40
C CYS A 47 3.25 -1.07 -3.24
N ILE A 48 2.83 0.04 -2.60
CA ILE A 48 2.39 1.25 -3.28
C ILE A 48 3.51 1.83 -4.15
N THR A 49 4.75 1.87 -3.64
CA THR A 49 5.91 2.38 -4.37
C THR A 49 6.15 1.58 -5.66
N GLU A 50 6.14 0.25 -5.56
CA GLU A 50 6.31 -0.65 -6.71
C GLU A 50 5.15 -0.55 -7.71
N CYS A 51 3.92 -0.38 -7.22
CA CYS A 51 2.75 -0.17 -8.05
C CYS A 51 2.81 1.17 -8.79
N GLN A 52 3.27 2.24 -8.12
CA GLN A 52 3.45 3.56 -8.73
C GLN A 52 4.53 3.51 -9.82
N TYR A 53 5.66 2.86 -9.54
CA TYR A 53 6.71 2.63 -10.55
C TYR A 53 6.15 1.89 -11.76
N SER A 54 5.46 0.77 -11.53
CA SER A 54 4.86 -0.04 -12.60
C SER A 54 3.84 0.77 -13.43
N LEU A 55 3.00 1.57 -12.76
CA LEU A 55 2.04 2.44 -13.44
C LEU A 55 2.73 3.49 -14.31
N GLN A 56 3.80 4.11 -13.81
CA GLN A 56 4.63 5.04 -14.58
C GLN A 56 5.24 4.37 -15.81
N GLN A 57 5.76 3.14 -15.69
CA GLN A 57 6.30 2.40 -16.83
C GLN A 57 5.23 2.07 -17.88
N ILE A 58 4.03 1.70 -17.44
CA ILE A 58 2.90 1.39 -18.35
C ILE A 58 2.41 2.66 -19.07
N GLN A 59 2.38 3.80 -18.38
CA GLN A 59 1.91 5.07 -18.95
C GLN A 59 2.98 5.77 -19.79
N GLY A 60 4.26 5.66 -19.40
CA GLY A 60 5.41 6.27 -20.06
C GLY A 60 6.03 5.43 -21.18
N GLY A 61 5.83 4.10 -21.16
CA GLY A 61 6.26 3.18 -22.23
C GLY A 61 5.33 3.17 -23.46
N MET A 62 4.41 4.13 -23.57
CA MET A 62 3.56 4.37 -24.75
C MET A 62 4.06 5.58 -25.58
N ALA A 63 5.37 5.79 -25.64
CA ALA A 63 6.02 6.75 -26.53
C ALA A 63 6.79 6.02 -27.63
#